data_AF-A0AAV0VU50-F1
#
_entry.id   AF-A0AAV0VU50-F1
#
_cell.length_a   1.000
_cell.length_b   1.000
_cell.length_c   1.000
_cell.angle_alpha   90.00
_cell.angle_beta   90.00
_cell.angle_gamma   90.00
#
_symmetry.space_group_name_H-M   'P 1'
#
loop_
_entity.id
_entity.type
_entity.pdbx_description
1 polymer ?
#
loop_
_entity_poly.entity_id
_entity_poly.type
_entity_poly.pdbx_seq_one_letter_code
_entity_poly.pdbx_strand_id
1 'polypeptide(L)'
;MASQIFTSSPSPRTSKKQEKIKDTYIKPCIKSNCLINTDTFFPFTTTPFWQWTPKINTQLLHFKKNSTLQKIITMNFNDILHTEFQDFNHIYTDASKTSVGVGFTYSTSLTSKQFKLLPEASIFTAETQAIKETLIFRKSTISNNILIISDSLSALLAIEAPNPSNEIIYQIHNIISSTHKVIEFMGVPSYTDIPKNEKVDMLKNEAITATSSTTITTLPYQYLKRCINIHTANMWQTSWDEIPITNKLKSIKKKITKWYT
;
A
#
# COMPACT_ATOMS: atom_id res chain seq x y z
N MET A 1 -54.90 38.81 -19.33
CA MET A 1 -54.90 37.49 -18.67
C MET A 1 -53.44 37.01 -18.55
N ALA A 2 -52.65 37.69 -17.73
CA ALA A 2 -51.23 37.37 -17.53
C ALA A 2 -50.85 37.83 -16.13
N SER A 3 -50.93 36.93 -15.15
CA SER A 3 -50.41 37.13 -13.79
C SER A 3 -50.48 35.80 -13.05
N GLN A 4 -49.35 35.10 -12.94
CA GLN A 4 -49.08 34.22 -11.80
C GLN A 4 -47.57 34.13 -11.62
N ILE A 5 -47.12 34.99 -10.72
CA ILE A 5 -45.75 35.10 -10.21
C ILE A 5 -45.53 33.91 -9.28
N PHE A 6 -44.54 33.06 -9.57
CA PHE A 6 -44.03 32.10 -8.60
C PHE A 6 -43.21 32.86 -7.55
N THR A 7 -43.84 33.24 -6.44
CA THR A 7 -43.12 33.63 -5.22
C THR A 7 -42.93 32.39 -4.34
N SER A 8 -41.75 31.76 -4.38
CA SER A 8 -41.32 30.85 -3.32
C SER A 8 -40.64 31.66 -2.22
N SER A 9 -41.20 31.62 -1.02
CA SER A 9 -40.63 32.26 0.18
C SER A 9 -39.24 31.67 0.48
N PRO A 10 -38.24 32.48 0.89
CA PRO A 10 -36.96 31.95 1.31
C PRO A 10 -37.12 31.20 2.63
N SER A 11 -36.88 29.88 2.62
CA SER A 11 -36.70 29.09 3.83
C SER A 11 -35.55 29.68 4.67
N PRO A 12 -35.71 29.82 6.00
CA PRO A 12 -34.65 30.32 6.85
C PRO A 12 -33.52 29.30 6.87
N ARG A 13 -32.47 29.58 6.08
CA ARG A 13 -31.21 28.85 6.08
C ARG A 13 -30.57 29.09 7.44
N THR A 14 -30.80 28.18 8.38
CA THR A 14 -30.07 28.15 9.65
C THR A 14 -28.58 28.24 9.33
N SER A 15 -27.90 29.25 9.88
CA SER A 15 -26.48 29.45 9.66
C SER A 15 -25.73 28.28 10.32
N LYS A 16 -25.53 27.20 9.57
CA LYS A 16 -24.57 26.17 9.95
C LYS A 16 -23.23 26.89 10.05
N LYS A 17 -22.73 26.98 11.29
CA LYS A 17 -21.37 27.44 11.63
C LYS A 17 -20.44 26.84 10.56
N GLN A 18 -19.84 27.67 9.72
CA GLN A 18 -18.90 27.21 8.70
C GLN A 18 -17.73 26.58 9.45
N GLU A 19 -17.74 25.26 9.60
CA GLU A 19 -16.58 24.52 10.04
C GLU A 19 -15.46 24.87 9.08
N LYS A 20 -14.28 25.20 9.62
CA LYS A 20 -13.10 25.33 8.76
C LYS A 20 -12.96 23.99 8.06
N ILE A 21 -12.73 24.02 6.74
CA ILE A 21 -12.46 22.86 5.89
C ILE A 21 -11.69 21.80 6.68
N LYS A 22 -10.54 22.16 7.28
CA LYS A 22 -9.73 21.29 8.17
C LYS A 22 -10.51 20.53 9.27
N ASP A 23 -11.43 21.17 9.99
CA ASP A 23 -12.19 20.57 11.09
C ASP A 23 -13.16 19.49 10.60
N THR A 24 -13.71 19.67 9.39
CA THR A 24 -14.53 18.64 8.72
C THR A 24 -13.69 17.45 8.26
N TYR A 25 -12.38 17.61 7.97
CA TYR A 25 -11.47 16.49 7.62
C TYR A 25 -10.87 15.78 8.84
N ILE A 26 -10.75 16.49 9.97
CA ILE A 26 -10.24 15.92 11.24
C ILE A 26 -11.28 15.00 11.88
N LYS A 27 -12.58 15.34 11.82
CA LYS A 27 -13.67 14.53 12.41
C LYS A 27 -13.75 13.07 11.90
N PRO A 28 -13.64 12.79 10.58
CA PRO A 28 -13.53 11.43 10.08
C PRO A 28 -12.28 10.71 10.58
N CYS A 29 -11.12 11.38 10.61
CA CYS A 29 -9.85 10.80 11.04
C CYS A 29 -9.86 10.39 12.53
N ILE A 30 -10.48 11.21 13.39
CA ILE A 30 -10.69 10.90 14.82
C ILE A 30 -11.60 9.69 14.98
N LYS A 31 -12.66 9.57 14.17
CA LYS A 31 -13.58 8.43 14.22
C LYS A 31 -12.93 7.10 13.75
N SER A 32 -11.85 7.18 12.97
CA SER A 32 -11.09 6.04 12.45
C SER A 32 -9.72 5.81 13.12
N ASN A 33 -9.41 6.48 14.25
CA ASN A 33 -8.13 6.35 14.98
C ASN A 33 -6.87 6.47 14.08
N CYS A 34 -6.90 7.32 13.04
CA CYS A 34 -5.77 7.51 12.13
C CYS A 34 -5.01 8.80 12.48
N LEU A 35 -3.68 8.71 12.62
CA LEU A 35 -2.81 9.87 12.72
C LEU A 35 -2.41 10.31 11.30
N ILE A 36 -2.63 11.59 10.98
CA ILE A 36 -2.23 12.16 9.69
C ILE A 36 -0.72 12.39 9.76
N ASN A 37 0.03 11.80 8.83
CA ASN A 37 1.39 12.25 8.60
C ASN A 37 1.32 13.65 7.97
N THR A 38 1.58 14.69 8.76
CA THR A 38 1.62 16.09 8.31
C THR A 38 3.00 16.53 7.88
N ASP A 39 3.99 15.64 7.93
CA ASP A 39 5.32 15.97 7.43
C ASP A 39 5.19 16.39 5.97
N THR A 40 5.75 17.56 5.67
CA THR A 40 5.73 18.16 4.34
C THR A 40 6.32 17.18 3.34
N PHE A 41 5.45 16.56 2.55
CA PHE A 41 5.85 15.76 1.40
C PHE A 41 6.48 16.69 0.37
N PHE A 42 7.81 16.70 0.31
CA PHE A 42 8.55 17.33 -0.77
C PHE A 42 8.73 16.30 -1.88
N PRO A 43 8.22 16.51 -3.10
CA PRO A 43 8.25 15.53 -4.17
C PRO A 43 9.59 15.52 -4.94
N PHE A 44 10.72 15.76 -4.27
CA PHE A 44 12.02 15.93 -4.93
C PHE A 44 13.01 14.89 -4.44
N THR A 45 13.20 13.83 -5.22
CA THR A 45 14.17 12.79 -4.91
C THR A 45 15.57 13.41 -4.86
N THR A 46 16.40 12.96 -3.93
CA THR A 46 17.80 13.43 -3.86
C THR A 46 18.61 13.03 -5.09
N THR A 47 18.20 11.93 -5.72
CA THR A 47 18.79 11.42 -6.97
C THR A 47 17.94 11.87 -8.15
N PRO A 48 18.54 12.45 -9.20
CA PRO A 48 17.83 12.77 -10.43
C PRO A 48 17.20 11.53 -11.08
N PHE A 49 16.01 11.68 -11.67
CA PHE A 49 15.26 10.54 -12.22
C PHE A 49 16.04 9.77 -13.31
N TRP A 50 16.91 10.44 -14.07
CA TRP A 50 17.72 9.81 -15.12
C TRP A 50 18.94 9.02 -14.58
N GLN A 51 19.23 9.14 -13.28
CA GLN A 51 20.23 8.34 -12.58
C GLN A 51 19.61 7.25 -11.71
N TRP A 52 18.28 7.17 -11.64
CA TRP A 52 17.57 6.17 -10.88
C TRP A 52 17.54 4.83 -11.63
N THR A 53 18.44 3.93 -11.26
CA THR A 53 18.54 2.59 -11.86
C THR A 53 18.68 1.52 -10.77
N PRO A 54 17.61 1.25 -10.00
CA PRO A 54 17.64 0.19 -9.00
C PRO A 54 17.79 -1.16 -9.71
N LYS A 55 18.60 -2.05 -9.13
CA LYS A 55 18.77 -3.40 -9.67
C LYS A 55 17.67 -4.32 -9.16
N ILE A 56 16.87 -4.84 -10.07
CA ILE A 56 15.78 -5.77 -9.77
C ILE A 56 15.93 -7.02 -10.65
N ASN A 57 16.24 -8.15 -10.03
CA ASN A 57 16.23 -9.45 -10.70
C ASN A 57 14.79 -9.98 -10.76
N THR A 58 14.24 -10.12 -11.96
CA THR A 58 12.88 -10.65 -12.22
C THR A 58 12.90 -11.98 -12.97
N GLN A 59 14.06 -12.63 -13.07
CA GLN A 59 14.25 -13.85 -13.86
C GLN A 59 13.23 -14.95 -13.46
N LEU A 60 12.98 -15.11 -12.16
CA LEU A 60 12.07 -16.12 -11.63
C LEU A 60 10.58 -15.86 -11.93
N LEU A 61 10.21 -14.64 -12.29
CA LEU A 61 8.83 -14.30 -12.62
C LEU A 61 8.39 -14.79 -14.00
N HIS A 62 9.34 -15.22 -14.85
CA HIS A 62 9.03 -15.83 -16.15
C HIS A 62 8.42 -17.24 -16.00
N PHE A 63 8.62 -17.90 -14.87
CA PHE A 63 8.04 -19.21 -14.61
C PHE A 63 6.55 -19.09 -14.28
N LYS A 64 5.72 -19.75 -15.09
CA LYS A 64 4.28 -19.84 -14.83
C LYS A 64 4.03 -20.84 -13.70
N LYS A 65 3.63 -20.33 -12.54
CA LYS A 65 3.34 -21.10 -11.32
C LYS A 65 2.46 -22.35 -11.55
N ASN A 66 1.46 -22.26 -12.42
CA ASN A 66 0.50 -23.34 -12.64
C ASN A 66 0.97 -24.41 -13.63
N SER A 67 2.08 -24.19 -14.34
CA SER A 67 2.58 -25.11 -15.38
C SER A 67 4.01 -25.55 -15.16
N THR A 68 4.81 -24.79 -14.41
CA THR A 68 6.19 -25.15 -14.09
C THR A 68 6.22 -25.96 -12.80
N LEU A 69 6.95 -27.08 -12.81
CA LEU A 69 7.13 -27.88 -11.61
C LEU A 69 7.83 -27.05 -10.53
N GLN A 70 7.27 -27.05 -9.31
CA GLN A 70 7.74 -26.22 -8.20
C GLN A 70 9.24 -26.39 -7.92
N LYS A 71 9.73 -27.63 -8.00
CA LYS A 71 11.15 -27.98 -7.84
C LYS A 71 12.07 -27.24 -8.81
N ILE A 72 11.63 -26.96 -10.03
CA ILE A 72 12.41 -26.20 -11.02
C ILE A 72 12.58 -24.75 -10.56
N ILE A 73 11.51 -24.14 -10.05
CA ILE A 73 11.56 -22.77 -9.54
C ILE A 73 12.50 -22.69 -8.34
N THR A 74 12.38 -23.61 -7.38
CA THR A 74 13.25 -23.66 -6.20
C THR A 74 14.71 -23.89 -6.58
N MET A 75 14.99 -24.73 -7.59
CA MET A 75 16.35 -24.99 -8.06
C MET A 75 16.96 -23.76 -8.75
N ASN A 76 16.22 -23.08 -9.63
CA ASN A 76 16.68 -21.82 -10.24
C ASN A 76 16.87 -20.72 -9.19
N PHE A 77 15.96 -20.63 -8.21
CA PHE A 77 16.10 -19.68 -7.11
C PHE A 77 17.41 -19.88 -6.34
N ASN A 78 17.71 -21.12 -5.95
CA ASN A 78 18.95 -21.43 -5.26
C ASN A 78 20.17 -21.16 -6.14
N ASP A 79 20.11 -21.49 -7.43
CA ASP A 79 21.19 -21.23 -8.38
C ASP A 79 21.51 -19.73 -8.48
N ILE A 80 20.49 -18.88 -8.64
CA ILE A 80 20.67 -17.41 -8.67
C ILE A 80 21.23 -16.91 -7.32
N LEU A 81 20.72 -17.41 -6.19
CA LEU A 81 21.26 -17.01 -4.88
C LEU A 81 22.73 -17.39 -4.71
N HIS A 82 23.15 -18.56 -5.22
CA HIS A 82 24.53 -19.01 -5.12
C HIS A 82 25.47 -18.33 -6.11
N THR A 83 24.99 -17.98 -7.30
CA THR A 83 25.83 -17.43 -8.37
C THR A 83 25.94 -15.90 -8.31
N GLU A 84 24.82 -15.20 -8.07
CA GLU A 84 24.75 -13.74 -8.14
C GLU A 84 24.73 -13.09 -6.75
N PHE A 85 24.17 -13.77 -5.74
CA PHE A 85 23.85 -13.16 -4.44
C PHE A 85 24.45 -13.87 -3.23
N GLN A 86 25.52 -14.64 -3.40
CA GLN A 86 26.12 -15.41 -2.31
C GLN A 86 26.60 -14.51 -1.15
N ASP A 87 27.17 -13.36 -1.48
CA ASP A 87 27.71 -12.40 -0.51
C ASP A 87 26.66 -11.38 -0.01
N PHE A 88 25.40 -11.54 -0.42
CA PHE A 88 24.31 -10.65 -0.04
C PHE A 88 23.59 -11.16 1.21
N ASN A 89 23.11 -10.22 2.01
CA ASN A 89 22.21 -10.53 3.12
C ASN A 89 20.79 -10.61 2.60
N HIS A 90 20.24 -11.82 2.52
CA HIS A 90 18.90 -12.06 2.01
C HIS A 90 17.84 -11.73 3.05
N ILE A 91 16.91 -10.86 2.68
CA ILE A 91 15.77 -10.48 3.50
C ILE A 91 14.51 -10.72 2.69
N TYR A 92 13.56 -11.43 3.28
CA TYR A 92 12.30 -11.79 2.67
C TYR A 92 11.24 -10.86 3.21
N THR A 93 10.38 -10.33 2.35
CA THR A 93 9.29 -9.43 2.72
C THR A 93 7.99 -9.95 2.15
N ASP A 94 6.92 -9.80 2.90
CA ASP A 94 5.60 -10.24 2.45
C ASP A 94 4.49 -9.51 3.22
N ALA A 95 3.32 -9.39 2.61
CA ALA A 95 2.15 -8.81 3.23
C ALA A 95 0.86 -9.57 2.93
N SER A 96 -0.12 -9.39 3.81
CA SER A 96 -1.44 -9.96 3.67
C SER A 96 -2.51 -8.95 4.03
N LYS A 97 -3.60 -9.03 3.27
CA LYS A 97 -4.83 -8.30 3.53
C LYS A 97 -5.97 -9.30 3.63
N THR A 98 -6.65 -9.28 4.76
CA THR A 98 -7.88 -10.03 5.01
C THR A 98 -9.04 -9.08 5.25
N SER A 99 -10.23 -9.62 5.50
CA SER A 99 -11.38 -8.83 5.96
C SER A 99 -11.19 -8.24 7.36
N VAL A 100 -10.30 -8.84 8.18
CA VAL A 100 -10.06 -8.47 9.58
C VAL A 100 -9.00 -7.37 9.69
N GLY A 101 -8.01 -7.38 8.82
CA GLY A 101 -6.94 -6.40 8.86
C GLY A 101 -5.85 -6.61 7.82
N VAL A 102 -4.79 -5.83 7.97
CA VAL A 102 -3.65 -5.80 7.06
C VAL A 102 -2.38 -5.98 7.88
N GLY A 103 -1.62 -7.01 7.53
CA GLY A 103 -0.38 -7.39 8.22
C GLY A 103 0.74 -7.51 7.22
N PHE A 104 1.96 -7.20 7.65
CA PHE A 104 3.14 -7.39 6.84
C PHE A 104 4.34 -7.75 7.71
N THR A 105 5.36 -8.31 7.10
CA THR A 105 6.53 -8.82 7.81
C THR A 105 7.78 -8.72 6.96
N TYR A 106 8.92 -8.74 7.63
CA TYR A 106 10.18 -9.12 7.00
C TYR A 106 10.90 -10.17 7.83
N SER A 107 11.64 -11.05 7.16
CA SER A 107 12.47 -12.07 7.80
C SER A 107 13.89 -12.07 7.25
N THR A 108 14.85 -12.05 8.17
CA THR A 108 16.27 -12.26 7.92
C THR A 108 16.68 -13.68 8.31
N SER A 109 17.97 -14.01 8.25
CA SER A 109 18.51 -15.26 8.81
C SER A 109 18.41 -15.34 10.34
N LEU A 110 18.43 -14.20 11.04
CA LEU A 110 18.52 -14.15 12.51
C LEU A 110 17.19 -13.82 13.17
N THR A 111 16.40 -12.94 12.56
CA THR A 111 15.21 -12.36 13.17
C THR A 111 14.12 -12.11 12.14
N SER A 112 12.88 -12.02 12.62
CA SER A 112 11.71 -11.62 11.84
C SER A 112 10.95 -10.54 12.62
N LYS A 113 10.31 -9.60 11.91
CA LYS A 113 9.48 -8.57 12.52
C LYS A 113 8.14 -8.47 11.84
N GLN A 114 7.09 -8.41 12.66
CA GLN A 114 5.70 -8.34 12.25
C GLN A 114 5.11 -6.97 12.55
N PHE A 115 4.33 -6.48 11.61
CA PHE A 115 3.69 -5.18 11.68
C PHE A 115 2.24 -5.31 11.23
N LYS A 116 1.39 -4.45 11.78
CA LYS A 116 0.00 -4.31 11.37
C LYS A 116 -0.34 -2.88 11.00
N LEU A 117 -1.14 -2.76 9.94
CA LEU A 117 -1.70 -1.51 9.45
C LEU A 117 -3.20 -1.46 9.77
N LEU A 118 -3.79 -0.28 9.59
CA LEU A 118 -5.25 -0.15 9.67
C LEU A 118 -5.93 -1.01 8.59
N PRO A 119 -7.12 -1.59 8.86
CA PRO A 119 -7.80 -2.50 7.94
C PRO A 119 -8.08 -1.94 6.56
N GLU A 120 -8.19 -0.61 6.43
CA GLU A 120 -8.47 0.00 5.15
C GLU A 120 -7.23 0.03 4.25
N ALA A 121 -6.01 -0.19 4.77
CA ALA A 121 -4.76 -0.20 3.99
C ALA A 121 -4.85 -1.13 2.77
N SER A 122 -4.24 -0.72 1.66
CA SER A 122 -4.22 -1.57 0.47
C SER A 122 -3.13 -2.63 0.61
N ILE A 123 -3.25 -3.74 -0.10
CA ILE A 123 -2.17 -4.74 -0.15
C ILE A 123 -0.87 -4.11 -0.64
N PHE A 124 -0.94 -3.27 -1.68
CA PHE A 124 0.21 -2.51 -2.18
C PHE A 124 0.89 -1.64 -1.10
N THR A 125 0.10 -0.99 -0.24
CA THR A 125 0.62 -0.21 0.89
C THR A 125 1.38 -1.09 1.88
N ALA A 126 0.86 -2.29 2.16
CA ALA A 126 1.50 -3.22 3.08
C ALA A 126 2.81 -3.79 2.52
N GLU A 127 2.82 -4.19 1.24
CA GLU A 127 4.01 -4.68 0.54
C GLU A 127 5.13 -3.63 0.49
N THR A 128 4.78 -2.40 0.09
CA THR A 128 5.75 -1.30 0.04
C THR A 128 6.24 -0.90 1.42
N GLN A 129 5.38 -0.96 2.44
CA GLN A 129 5.79 -0.73 3.82
C GLN A 129 6.73 -1.84 4.34
N ALA A 130 6.52 -3.10 3.96
CA ALA A 130 7.42 -4.21 4.31
C ALA A 130 8.84 -3.97 3.79
N ILE A 131 8.96 -3.52 2.54
CA ILE A 131 10.24 -3.14 1.94
C ILE A 131 10.84 -1.93 2.66
N LYS A 132 10.04 -0.88 2.94
CA LYS A 132 10.50 0.31 3.65
C LYS A 132 11.05 -0.01 5.04
N GLU A 133 10.32 -0.79 5.85
CA GLU A 133 10.76 -1.19 7.20
C GLU A 133 12.03 -2.04 7.14
N THR A 134 12.14 -2.91 6.13
CA THR A 134 13.38 -3.68 5.87
C THR A 134 14.57 -2.75 5.64
N LEU A 135 14.39 -1.72 4.80
CA LEU A 135 15.44 -0.75 4.52
C LEU A 135 15.83 0.08 5.75
N ILE A 136 14.84 0.50 6.55
CA ILE A 136 15.08 1.21 7.82
C ILE A 136 15.88 0.34 8.79
N PHE A 137 15.46 -0.91 9.00
CA PHE A 137 16.19 -1.87 9.82
C PHE A 137 17.63 -2.04 9.32
N ARG A 138 17.82 -2.06 8.01
CA ARG A 138 19.11 -2.33 7.41
C ARG A 138 20.06 -1.13 7.45
N LYS A 139 19.59 0.11 7.58
CA LYS A 139 20.47 1.27 7.74
C LYS A 139 21.47 1.09 8.90
N SER A 140 21.03 0.56 10.04
CA SER A 140 21.84 0.42 11.26
C SER A 140 22.75 -0.82 11.32
N THR A 141 22.69 -1.70 10.34
CA THR A 141 23.41 -2.99 10.36
C THR A 141 24.76 -2.95 9.63
N ILE A 142 25.70 -3.86 9.95
CA ILE A 142 27.08 -3.79 9.44
C ILE A 142 27.20 -4.12 7.95
N SER A 143 26.52 -5.16 7.46
CA SER A 143 26.75 -5.63 6.07
C SER A 143 26.26 -4.64 5.02
N ASN A 144 27.05 -4.54 3.94
CA ASN A 144 26.87 -3.56 2.88
C ASN A 144 26.07 -4.08 1.67
N ASN A 145 25.99 -5.40 1.46
CA ASN A 145 25.28 -6.01 0.35
C ASN A 145 23.97 -6.62 0.85
N ILE A 146 22.85 -6.16 0.30
CA ILE A 146 21.50 -6.47 0.78
C ILE A 146 20.65 -6.89 -0.41
N LEU A 147 20.05 -8.07 -0.31
CA LEU A 147 19.08 -8.56 -1.28
C LEU A 147 17.70 -8.58 -0.62
N ILE A 148 16.77 -7.79 -1.14
CA ILE A 148 15.37 -7.80 -0.70
C ILE A 148 14.57 -8.66 -1.67
N ILE A 149 14.02 -9.75 -1.15
CA ILE A 149 13.24 -10.73 -1.91
C ILE A 149 11.77 -10.51 -1.58
N SER A 150 10.96 -10.27 -2.61
CA SER A 150 9.51 -10.01 -2.48
C SER A 150 8.76 -10.71 -3.60
N ASP A 151 7.55 -11.16 -3.31
CA ASP A 151 6.63 -11.69 -4.32
C ASP A 151 5.69 -10.61 -4.92
N SER A 152 5.77 -9.39 -4.41
CA SER A 152 4.97 -8.26 -4.90
C SER A 152 5.62 -7.58 -6.09
N LEU A 153 5.35 -8.11 -7.30
CA LEU A 153 5.74 -7.46 -8.55
C LEU A 153 5.27 -6.00 -8.62
N SER A 154 4.08 -5.71 -8.09
CA SER A 154 3.56 -4.34 -8.06
C SER A 154 4.43 -3.38 -7.23
N ALA A 155 4.96 -3.83 -6.09
CA ALA A 155 5.84 -3.02 -5.26
C ALA A 155 7.22 -2.85 -5.93
N LEU A 156 7.77 -3.92 -6.52
CA LEU A 156 9.05 -3.89 -7.23
C LEU A 156 9.01 -2.93 -8.43
N LEU A 157 8.00 -3.02 -9.29
CA LEU A 157 7.84 -2.09 -10.42
C LEU A 157 7.64 -0.64 -9.98
N ALA A 158 6.95 -0.44 -8.86
CA ALA A 158 6.78 0.91 -8.31
C ALA A 158 8.11 1.50 -7.83
N ILE A 159 9.01 0.69 -7.26
CA ILE A 159 10.36 1.10 -6.87
C ILE A 159 11.22 1.37 -8.10
N GLU A 160 11.11 0.53 -9.14
CA GLU A 160 11.81 0.70 -10.42
C GLU A 160 11.47 2.03 -11.09
N ALA A 161 10.21 2.44 -11.02
CA ALA A 161 9.74 3.66 -11.65
C ALA A 161 10.50 4.90 -11.11
N PRO A 162 11.13 5.71 -11.98
CA PRO A 162 12.04 6.78 -11.56
C PRO A 162 11.34 8.02 -10.98
N ASN A 163 10.04 8.17 -11.24
CA ASN A 163 9.24 9.29 -10.74
C ASN A 163 8.09 8.77 -9.86
N PRO A 164 8.36 8.50 -8.56
CA PRO A 164 7.37 7.91 -7.69
C PRO A 164 6.28 8.93 -7.34
N SER A 165 5.03 8.58 -7.62
CA SER A 165 3.88 9.37 -7.18
C SER A 165 3.47 9.03 -5.75
N ASN A 166 3.81 7.82 -5.27
CA ASN A 166 3.45 7.32 -3.95
C ASN A 166 4.47 7.72 -2.88
N GLU A 167 3.97 8.20 -1.74
CA GLU A 167 4.80 8.69 -0.62
C GLU A 167 5.74 7.62 -0.04
N ILE A 168 5.30 6.37 0.07
CA ILE A 168 6.12 5.28 0.60
C ILE A 168 7.25 4.95 -0.37
N ILE A 169 6.95 4.89 -1.67
CA ILE A 169 7.98 4.66 -2.70
C ILE A 169 8.99 5.81 -2.70
N TYR A 170 8.52 7.05 -2.57
CA TYR A 170 9.40 8.20 -2.46
C TYR A 170 10.33 8.11 -1.24
N GLN A 171 9.82 7.68 -0.09
CA GLN A 171 10.65 7.42 1.09
C GLN A 171 11.65 6.29 0.85
N ILE A 172 11.27 5.22 0.14
CA ILE A 172 12.16 4.13 -0.27
C ILE A 172 13.29 4.67 -1.16
N HIS A 173 12.97 5.49 -2.17
CA HIS A 173 13.94 6.13 -3.06
C HIS A 173 14.98 6.95 -2.28
N ASN A 174 14.51 7.77 -1.34
CA ASN A 174 15.39 8.57 -0.49
C ASN A 174 16.26 7.70 0.42
N ILE A 175 15.70 6.63 0.99
CA ILE A 175 16.48 5.69 1.81
C ILE A 175 17.60 5.06 0.98
N ILE A 176 17.29 4.55 -0.21
CA ILE A 176 18.26 3.92 -1.12
C ILE A 176 19.33 4.93 -1.54
N SER A 177 18.91 6.14 -1.93
CA SER A 177 19.83 7.20 -2.38
C SER A 177 20.74 7.72 -1.26
N SER A 178 20.26 7.70 -0.01
CA SER A 178 21.01 8.20 1.16
C SER A 178 22.03 7.20 1.71
N THR A 179 22.05 5.95 1.23
CA THR A 179 22.91 4.91 1.76
C THR A 179 24.10 4.63 0.84
N HIS A 180 25.23 4.23 1.42
CA HIS A 180 26.39 3.72 0.67
C HIS A 180 26.35 2.20 0.47
N LYS A 181 25.24 1.56 0.86
CA LYS A 181 25.05 0.11 0.78
C LYS A 181 24.55 -0.29 -0.60
N VAL A 182 25.01 -1.44 -1.08
CA VAL A 182 24.50 -2.08 -2.29
C VAL A 182 23.18 -2.75 -1.95
N ILE A 183 22.10 -2.22 -2.50
CA ILE A 183 20.74 -2.75 -2.33
C ILE A 183 20.26 -3.24 -3.68
N GLU A 184 19.94 -4.52 -3.73
CA GLU A 184 19.35 -5.16 -4.91
C GLU A 184 18.04 -5.85 -4.51
N PHE A 185 17.16 -6.00 -5.49
CA PHE A 185 15.84 -6.59 -5.30
C PHE A 185 15.71 -7.85 -6.14
N MET A 186 14.94 -8.82 -5.66
CA MET A 186 14.57 -10.00 -6.42
C MET A 186 13.08 -10.28 -6.31
N GLY A 187 12.44 -10.43 -7.47
CA GLY A 187 11.07 -10.90 -7.58
C GLY A 187 11.00 -12.41 -7.57
N VAL A 188 10.20 -12.98 -6.67
CA VAL A 188 9.90 -14.42 -6.63
C VAL A 188 8.41 -14.67 -6.89
N PRO A 189 8.02 -15.77 -7.52
CA PRO A 189 6.61 -16.13 -7.56
C PRO A 189 6.12 -16.54 -6.16
N SER A 190 4.86 -16.22 -5.84
CA SER A 190 4.26 -16.57 -4.56
C SER A 190 4.10 -18.09 -4.40
N TYR A 191 4.26 -18.60 -3.17
CA TYR A 191 4.12 -20.02 -2.79
C TYR A 191 5.08 -20.95 -3.54
N THR A 192 6.38 -20.86 -3.22
CA THR A 192 7.43 -21.51 -4.02
C THR A 192 8.19 -22.66 -3.35
N ASP A 193 7.66 -23.27 -2.28
CA ASP A 193 8.36 -24.24 -1.43
C ASP A 193 9.76 -23.73 -0.98
N ILE A 194 9.94 -22.40 -0.94
CA ILE A 194 11.15 -21.74 -0.46
C ILE A 194 10.94 -21.50 1.04
N PRO A 195 11.71 -22.16 1.93
CA PRO A 195 11.38 -22.17 3.37
C PRO A 195 11.27 -20.78 4.01
N LYS A 196 12.13 -19.82 3.59
CA LYS A 196 12.08 -18.45 4.11
C LYS A 196 10.92 -17.64 3.52
N ASN A 197 10.48 -17.94 2.30
CA ASN A 197 9.28 -17.34 1.72
C ASN A 197 8.03 -17.84 2.47
N GLU A 198 7.94 -19.15 2.69
CA GLU A 198 6.84 -19.75 3.45
C GLU A 198 6.77 -19.20 4.89
N LYS A 199 7.93 -18.94 5.50
CA LYS A 199 8.00 -18.29 6.80
C LYS A 199 7.35 -16.91 6.79
N VAL A 200 7.65 -16.05 5.80
CA VAL A 200 7.03 -14.71 5.73
C VAL A 200 5.55 -14.79 5.33
N ASP A 201 5.16 -15.76 4.50
CA ASP A 201 3.78 -16.09 4.16
C ASP A 201 2.93 -16.45 5.40
N MET A 202 3.52 -17.16 6.36
CA MET A 202 2.88 -17.46 7.64
C MET A 202 2.85 -16.22 8.55
N LEU A 203 3.98 -15.55 8.73
CA LEU A 203 4.14 -14.43 9.67
C LEU A 203 3.28 -13.22 9.32
N LYS A 204 3.06 -12.92 8.03
CA LYS A 204 2.22 -11.78 7.60
C LYS A 204 0.75 -11.93 8.03
N ASN A 205 0.25 -13.17 8.07
CA ASN A 205 -1.12 -13.47 8.47
C ASN A 205 -1.26 -13.42 9.99
N GLU A 206 -0.27 -13.97 10.71
CA GLU A 206 -0.19 -13.86 12.17
C GLU A 206 -0.06 -12.39 12.61
N ALA A 207 0.63 -11.55 11.84
CA ALA A 207 0.81 -10.14 12.16
C ALA A 207 -0.52 -9.38 12.32
N ILE A 208 -1.57 -9.81 11.62
CA ILE A 208 -2.89 -9.19 11.65
C ILE A 208 -3.53 -9.29 13.05
N THR A 209 -3.36 -10.44 13.71
CA THR A 209 -4.05 -10.74 14.98
C THR A 209 -3.11 -10.68 16.19
N ALA A 210 -1.80 -10.81 15.99
CA ALA A 210 -0.83 -10.83 17.08
C ALA A 210 -0.76 -9.48 17.83
N THR A 211 -0.84 -9.55 19.16
CA THR A 211 -0.67 -8.39 20.05
C THR A 211 0.77 -7.88 20.06
N SER A 212 1.74 -8.74 19.81
CA SER A 212 3.17 -8.42 19.69
C SER A 212 3.52 -7.63 18.43
N SER A 213 2.62 -7.56 17.44
CA SER A 213 2.86 -6.85 16.18
C SER A 213 2.88 -5.35 16.37
N THR A 214 3.90 -4.71 15.80
CA THR A 214 4.04 -3.25 15.86
C THR A 214 2.96 -2.60 14.98
N THR A 215 2.17 -1.70 15.57
CA THR A 215 1.10 -1.02 14.83
C THR A 215 1.63 0.25 14.18
N ILE A 216 1.49 0.38 12.87
CA ILE A 216 1.79 1.61 12.14
C ILE A 216 0.48 2.35 11.88
N THR A 217 0.30 3.46 12.60
CA THR A 217 -0.91 4.30 12.55
C THR A 217 -0.75 5.51 11.65
N THR A 218 0.47 5.81 11.21
CA THR A 218 0.76 6.87 10.25
C THR A 218 0.59 6.34 8.83
N LEU A 219 -0.36 6.91 8.11
CA LEU A 219 -0.65 6.50 6.73
C LEU A 219 -0.44 7.65 5.75
N PRO A 220 -0.03 7.36 4.50
CA PRO A 220 0.24 8.37 3.49
C PRO A 220 -0.95 9.28 3.21
N TYR A 221 -0.73 10.50 2.73
CA TYR A 221 -1.83 11.39 2.32
C TYR A 221 -2.78 10.75 1.29
N GLN A 222 -2.23 9.98 0.34
CA GLN A 222 -3.02 9.26 -0.67
C GLN A 222 -4.04 8.30 -0.04
N TYR A 223 -3.70 7.74 1.12
CA TYR A 223 -4.61 6.90 1.88
C TYR A 223 -5.81 7.71 2.38
N LEU A 224 -5.55 8.86 2.99
CA LEU A 224 -6.60 9.75 3.50
C LEU A 224 -7.53 10.19 2.37
N LYS A 225 -6.97 10.59 1.22
CA LYS A 225 -7.74 10.93 0.03
C LYS A 225 -8.66 9.78 -0.40
N ARG A 226 -8.17 8.54 -0.38
CA ARG A 226 -8.98 7.35 -0.70
C ARG A 226 -10.08 7.12 0.34
N CYS A 227 -9.77 7.19 1.64
CA CYS A 227 -10.76 7.01 2.71
C CYS A 227 -11.87 8.05 2.64
N ILE A 228 -11.50 9.32 2.37
CA ILE A 228 -12.47 10.40 2.13
C ILE A 228 -13.36 10.07 0.95
N ASN A 229 -12.78 9.68 -0.20
CA ASN A 229 -13.56 9.33 -1.39
C ASN A 229 -14.52 8.17 -1.15
N ILE A 230 -14.10 7.14 -0.41
CA ILE A 230 -14.96 6.01 -0.03
C ILE A 230 -16.09 6.49 0.89
N HIS A 231 -15.77 7.26 1.93
CA HIS A 231 -16.76 7.77 2.85
C HIS A 231 -17.79 8.68 2.16
N THR A 232 -17.31 9.60 1.32
CA THR A 232 -18.16 10.47 0.50
C THR A 232 -19.03 9.64 -0.45
N ALA A 233 -18.48 8.63 -1.13
CA ALA A 233 -19.27 7.75 -1.99
C ALA A 233 -20.35 6.99 -1.19
N ASN A 234 -20.03 6.50 0.01
CA ASN A 234 -21.00 5.82 0.86
C ASN A 234 -22.13 6.76 1.30
N MET A 235 -21.80 7.98 1.72
CA MET A 235 -22.77 9.03 2.03
C MET A 235 -23.72 9.29 0.86
N TRP A 236 -23.17 9.48 -0.35
CA TRP A 236 -23.96 9.67 -1.57
C TRP A 236 -24.83 8.46 -1.89
N GLN A 237 -24.33 7.24 -1.68
CA GLN A 237 -25.08 6.01 -1.89
C GLN A 237 -26.23 5.89 -0.89
N THR A 238 -26.03 6.19 0.38
CA THR A 238 -27.09 6.23 1.40
C THR A 238 -28.20 7.21 1.02
N SER A 239 -27.84 8.45 0.67
CA SER A 239 -28.84 9.43 0.21
C SER A 239 -29.53 9.01 -1.08
N TRP A 240 -28.84 8.29 -1.97
CA TRP A 240 -29.44 7.72 -3.17
C TRP A 240 -30.40 6.57 -2.87
N ASP A 241 -30.15 5.79 -1.82
CA ASP A 241 -30.98 4.67 -1.37
C ASP A 241 -32.24 5.12 -0.62
N GLU A 242 -32.23 6.32 -0.03
CA GLU A 242 -33.41 6.95 0.54
C GLU A 242 -34.44 7.40 -0.53
N ILE A 243 -34.02 7.55 -1.79
CA ILE A 243 -34.93 7.93 -2.88
C ILE A 243 -35.82 6.75 -3.26
N PRO A 244 -37.16 6.93 -3.29
CA PRO A 244 -38.09 5.88 -3.67
C PRO A 244 -37.83 5.33 -5.09
N ILE A 245 -38.07 4.02 -5.28
CA ILE A 245 -37.97 3.33 -6.58
C ILE A 245 -38.91 3.92 -7.65
N THR A 246 -39.94 4.66 -7.24
CA THR A 246 -40.82 5.40 -8.16
C THR A 246 -40.09 6.51 -8.92
N ASN A 247 -38.92 6.93 -8.44
CA ASN A 247 -38.05 7.83 -9.20
C ASN A 247 -37.51 7.12 -10.45
N LYS A 248 -37.81 7.70 -11.63
CA LYS A 248 -37.42 7.14 -12.94
C LYS A 248 -35.92 6.91 -13.10
N LEU A 249 -35.07 7.69 -12.44
CA LEU A 249 -33.63 7.50 -12.50
C LEU A 249 -33.17 6.40 -11.54
N LYS A 250 -33.81 6.27 -10.36
CA LYS A 250 -33.51 5.21 -9.37
C LYS A 250 -33.87 3.82 -9.89
N SER A 251 -34.96 3.70 -10.65
CA SER A 251 -35.36 2.43 -11.26
C SER A 251 -34.32 1.91 -12.27
N ILE A 252 -33.63 2.81 -12.97
CA ILE A 252 -32.59 2.48 -13.96
C ILE A 252 -31.22 2.35 -13.29
N LYS A 253 -30.89 3.23 -12.34
CA LYS A 253 -29.58 3.33 -11.71
C LYS A 253 -29.65 3.10 -10.21
N LYS A 254 -29.43 1.87 -9.75
CA LYS A 254 -29.49 1.54 -8.32
C LYS A 254 -28.27 2.01 -7.52
N LYS A 255 -27.08 2.00 -8.13
CA LYS A 255 -25.81 2.41 -7.50
C LYS A 255 -25.27 3.71 -8.10
N ILE A 256 -24.59 4.52 -7.31
CA ILE A 256 -23.99 5.80 -7.75
C ILE A 256 -22.73 5.63 -8.62
N THR A 257 -22.30 4.40 -8.89
CA THR A 257 -21.09 4.10 -9.68
C THR A 257 -21.20 4.62 -11.12
N LYS A 258 -20.05 4.76 -11.80
CA LYS A 258 -20.03 5.17 -13.22
C LYS A 258 -20.82 4.17 -14.07
N TRP A 259 -21.45 4.67 -15.14
CA TRP A 259 -22.03 3.81 -16.16
C TRP A 259 -20.90 3.11 -16.91
N TYR A 260 -21.05 1.81 -17.12
CA TYR A 260 -20.21 1.09 -18.07
C TYR A 260 -20.83 1.34 -19.45
N THR A 261 -20.10 2.04 -20.29
CA THR A 261 -20.40 2.25 -21.71
C THR A 261 -19.69 1.21 -22.55
#